data_AF-I0INZ8-F1
#
_entry.id   AF-I0INZ8-F1
#
_cell.length_a   1.000
_cell.length_b   1.000
_cell.length_c   1.000
_cell.angle_alpha   90.00
_cell.angle_beta   90.00
_cell.angle_gamma   90.00
#
_symmetry.space_group_name_H-M   'P 1'
#
loop_
_entity.id
_entity.type
_entity.pdbx_description
1 polymer ?
#
loop_
_entity_poly.entity_id
_entity_poly.type
_entity_poly.pdbx_seq_one_letter_code
_entity_poly.pdbx_strand_id
1 'polypeptide(L)'
;MDKVRNILKFAQSKNQTWLIQTLNPVIRGWANYYRHIVAKTTFGKIDDILWSLLWTWLKRRHPEKGRRWIDHQYFQRRGLRNLGFTLPKGRLELVEGFKTPIRRHVKIKGQAHPSNPKWTDYLNERKTRSKLQREWDRIYGPCTAW
;
A
#
# COMPACT_ATOMS: atom_id res chain seq x y z
N MET A 1 -2.84 11.06 -9.70
CA MET A 1 -3.38 9.71 -10.04
C MET A 1 -3.12 9.33 -11.50
N ASP A 2 -2.65 10.26 -12.33
CA ASP A 2 -2.48 10.04 -13.78
C ASP A 2 -1.44 9.00 -14.12
N LYS A 3 -0.39 8.86 -13.30
CA LYS A 3 0.61 7.79 -13.43
C LYS A 3 -0.03 6.39 -13.39
N VAL A 4 -0.94 6.14 -12.44
CA VAL A 4 -1.65 4.85 -12.32
C VAL A 4 -2.58 4.63 -13.51
N ARG A 5 -3.30 5.68 -13.95
CA ARG A 5 -4.16 5.61 -15.15
C ARG A 5 -3.35 5.30 -16.41
N ASN A 6 -2.18 5.93 -16.57
CA ASN A 6 -1.29 5.70 -17.71
C ASN A 6 -0.71 4.28 -17.69
N ILE A 7 -0.32 3.77 -16.51
CA ILE A 7 0.11 2.37 -16.35
C ILE A 7 -1.01 1.42 -16.79
N LEU A 8 -2.26 1.65 -16.37
CA LEU A 8 -3.40 0.81 -16.75
C LEU A 8 -3.75 0.91 -18.25
N LYS A 9 -3.62 2.10 -18.85
CA LYS A 9 -3.75 2.30 -20.31
C LYS A 9 -2.67 1.56 -21.10
N PHE A 10 -1.45 1.47 -20.58
CA PHE A 10 -0.37 0.71 -21.21
C PHE A 10 -0.52 -0.80 -20.96
N ALA A 11 -1.08 -1.18 -19.80
CA ALA A 11 -1.28 -2.57 -19.41
C ALA A 11 -2.37 -3.30 -20.20
N GLN A 12 -2.92 -2.72 -21.27
CA GLN A 12 -4.10 -3.25 -21.96
C GLN A 12 -3.94 -4.69 -22.43
N SER A 13 -2.75 -5.06 -22.91
CA SER A 13 -2.38 -6.41 -23.35
C SER A 13 -1.51 -7.17 -22.36
N LYS A 14 -1.13 -6.55 -21.23
CA LYS A 14 -0.17 -7.11 -20.28
C LYS A 14 -0.83 -8.13 -19.34
N ASN A 15 0.00 -8.97 -18.72
CA ASN A 15 -0.46 -9.99 -17.78
C ASN A 15 -0.77 -9.40 -16.40
N GLN A 16 -1.62 -10.08 -15.64
CA GLN A 16 -1.97 -9.69 -14.27
C GLN A 16 -0.72 -9.54 -13.38
N THR A 17 0.24 -10.46 -13.49
CA THR A 17 1.49 -10.41 -12.73
C THR A 17 2.26 -9.13 -12.99
N TRP A 18 2.41 -8.76 -14.26
CA TRP A 18 3.10 -7.55 -14.65
C TRP A 18 2.40 -6.32 -14.06
N LEU A 19 1.06 -6.28 -14.14
CA LEU A 19 0.28 -5.17 -13.61
C LEU A 19 0.49 -4.99 -12.10
N ILE A 20 0.43 -6.07 -11.32
CA ILE A 20 0.62 -6.01 -9.87
C ILE A 20 2.08 -5.61 -9.53
N GLN A 21 3.07 -6.18 -10.23
CA GLN A 21 4.48 -5.83 -10.03
C GLN A 21 4.78 -4.37 -10.35
N THR A 22 4.13 -3.78 -11.35
CA THR A 22 4.30 -2.37 -11.72
C THR A 22 3.54 -1.43 -10.79
N LEU A 23 2.31 -1.77 -10.38
CA LEU A 23 1.50 -0.91 -9.53
C LEU A 23 1.96 -0.90 -8.07
N ASN A 24 2.38 -2.05 -7.52
CA ASN A 24 2.73 -2.16 -6.10
C ASN A 24 3.81 -1.17 -5.64
N PRO A 25 4.95 -0.99 -6.34
CA PRO A 25 5.96 -0.02 -5.94
C PRO A 25 5.44 1.42 -5.98
N VAL A 26 4.59 1.76 -6.95
CA VAL A 26 4.01 3.11 -7.09
C VAL A 26 3.05 3.40 -5.94
N ILE A 27 2.15 2.46 -5.63
CA ILE A 27 1.19 2.60 -4.52
C ILE A 27 1.93 2.63 -3.19
N ARG A 28 2.93 1.76 -2.99
CA ARG A 28 3.76 1.75 -1.78
C ARG A 28 4.50 3.05 -1.60
N GLY A 29 5.19 3.55 -2.62
CA GLY A 29 5.92 4.82 -2.55
C GLY A 29 4.99 5.98 -2.19
N TRP A 30 3.84 6.05 -2.84
CA TRP A 30 2.84 7.08 -2.58
C TRP A 30 2.25 6.97 -1.16
N ALA A 31 1.87 5.77 -0.72
CA ALA A 31 1.35 5.56 0.63
C ALA A 31 2.40 5.83 1.71
N ASN A 32 3.67 5.46 1.47
CA ASN A 32 4.78 5.73 2.37
C ASN A 32 5.05 7.22 2.51
N TYR A 33 4.99 7.98 1.41
CA TYR A 33 5.16 9.42 1.44
C TYR A 33 4.05 10.11 2.26
N TYR A 34 2.80 9.76 2.02
CA TYR A 34 1.64 10.40 2.67
C TYR A 34 1.23 9.78 4.02
N ARG A 35 1.89 8.72 4.52
CA ARG A 35 1.53 8.07 5.80
C ARG A 35 1.65 8.99 7.01
N HIS A 36 2.41 10.07 6.90
CA HIS A 36 2.69 10.98 8.00
C HIS A 36 1.60 12.03 8.22
N ILE A 37 0.74 12.23 7.22
CA ILE A 37 -0.41 13.12 7.29
C ILE A 37 -1.70 12.33 7.60
N VAL A 38 -2.79 13.04 7.92
CA VAL A 38 -4.11 12.44 8.19
C VAL A 38 -4.79 12.05 6.86
N ALA A 39 -4.24 11.06 6.16
CA ALA A 39 -4.65 10.69 4.79
C ALA A 39 -5.48 9.39 4.70
N LYS A 40 -6.02 8.86 5.80
CA LYS A 40 -6.69 7.53 5.78
C LYS A 40 -7.88 7.50 4.83
N THR A 41 -8.71 8.55 4.89
CA THR A 41 -9.89 8.71 4.04
C THR A 41 -9.50 8.86 2.58
N THR A 42 -8.43 9.63 2.30
CA THR A 42 -7.87 9.79 0.96
C THR A 42 -7.34 8.48 0.40
N PHE A 43 -6.68 7.66 1.22
CA PHE A 43 -6.23 6.33 0.84
C PHE A 43 -7.40 5.42 0.43
N GLY A 44 -8.49 5.42 1.20
CA GLY A 44 -9.71 4.69 0.83
C GLY A 44 -10.28 5.14 -0.52
N LYS A 45 -10.45 6.45 -0.72
CA LYS A 45 -10.95 7.01 -2.00
C LYS A 45 -10.08 6.61 -3.20
N ILE A 46 -8.76 6.55 -3.00
CA ILE A 46 -7.82 6.17 -4.06
C ILE A 46 -7.88 4.68 -4.36
N ASP A 47 -8.01 3.84 -3.34
CA ASP A 47 -8.21 2.40 -3.51
C ASP A 47 -9.54 2.12 -4.25
N ASP A 48 -10.61 2.87 -3.98
CA ASP A 48 -11.90 2.75 -4.69
C ASP A 48 -11.78 3.12 -6.18
N ILE A 49 -11.04 4.19 -6.49
CA ILE A 49 -10.75 4.59 -7.87
C ILE A 49 -9.89 3.52 -8.56
N LEU A 50 -8.87 3.02 -7.88
CA LEU A 50 -7.99 1.96 -8.39
C LEU A 50 -8.81 0.70 -8.71
N TRP A 51 -9.70 0.30 -7.80
CA TRP A 51 -10.60 -0.84 -7.99
C TRP A 51 -11.50 -0.64 -9.21
N SER A 52 -12.09 0.55 -9.37
CA SER A 52 -12.94 0.87 -10.52
C SER A 52 -12.18 0.81 -11.85
N LEU A 53 -10.94 1.29 -11.88
CA LEU A 53 -10.08 1.23 -13.08
C LEU A 53 -9.66 -0.22 -13.40
N LEU A 54 -9.32 -1.01 -12.39
CA LEU A 54 -9.01 -2.43 -12.54
C LEU A 54 -10.22 -3.22 -13.05
N TRP A 55 -11.40 -2.97 -12.50
CA TRP A 55 -12.65 -3.59 -12.94
C TRP A 55 -12.93 -3.31 -14.41
N THR A 56 -12.74 -2.05 -14.84
CA THR A 56 -12.88 -1.66 -16.24
C THR A 56 -11.86 -2.36 -17.14
N TRP A 57 -10.61 -2.46 -16.70
CA TRP A 57 -9.56 -3.18 -17.42
C TRP A 57 -9.88 -4.68 -17.57
N LEU A 58 -10.40 -5.32 -16.51
CA LEU A 58 -10.81 -6.73 -16.52
C LEU A 58 -11.99 -7.00 -17.45
N LYS A 59 -13.03 -6.17 -17.40
CA LYS A 59 -14.18 -6.26 -18.31
C LYS A 59 -13.77 -6.16 -19.78
N ARG A 60 -12.86 -5.25 -20.10
CA ARG A 60 -12.35 -5.08 -21.46
C ARG A 60 -11.51 -6.28 -21.91
N ARG A 61 -10.75 -6.91 -20.99
CA ARG A 61 -9.96 -8.11 -21.28
C ARG A 61 -10.83 -9.33 -21.55
N HIS A 62 -12.00 -9.41 -20.91
CA HIS A 62 -12.89 -10.58 -20.97
C HIS A 62 -14.31 -10.19 -21.41
N PRO A 63 -14.51 -9.78 -22.68
CA PRO A 63 -15.82 -9.32 -23.16
C PRO A 63 -16.89 -10.42 -23.09
N GLU A 64 -16.49 -11.68 -23.27
CA GLU A 64 -17.40 -12.83 -23.27
C GLU A 64 -17.70 -13.40 -21.86
N LYS A 65 -16.98 -12.95 -20.82
CA LYS A 65 -17.12 -13.50 -19.47
C LYS A 65 -17.99 -12.61 -18.61
N GLY A 66 -18.87 -13.24 -17.84
CA GLY A 66 -19.75 -12.54 -16.91
C GLY A 66 -18.99 -11.93 -15.72
N ARG A 67 -19.61 -10.94 -15.08
CA ARG A 67 -19.05 -10.23 -13.91
C ARG A 67 -18.67 -11.18 -12.76
N ARG A 68 -19.50 -12.19 -12.50
CA ARG A 68 -19.23 -13.21 -11.46
C ARG A 68 -17.96 -14.01 -11.77
N TRP A 69 -17.76 -14.38 -13.03
CA TRP A 69 -16.55 -15.10 -13.43
C TRP A 69 -15.30 -14.25 -13.19
N ILE A 70 -15.33 -12.98 -13.58
CA ILE A 70 -14.23 -12.04 -13.33
C ILE A 70 -13.93 -11.92 -11.83
N ASP A 71 -14.97 -11.76 -11.01
CA ASP A 71 -14.84 -11.67 -9.55
C ASP A 71 -14.11 -12.91 -8.99
N HIS A 72 -14.61 -14.11 -9.31
CA HIS A 72 -14.03 -15.36 -8.84
C HIS A 72 -12.59 -15.63 -9.33
N GLN A 73 -12.23 -15.16 -10.52
CA GLN A 73 -10.90 -15.41 -11.09
C GLN A 73 -9.83 -14.45 -10.58
N TYR A 74 -10.19 -13.18 -10.36
CA TYR A 74 -9.23 -12.11 -10.09
C TYR A 74 -9.25 -11.58 -8.65
N PHE A 75 -10.35 -11.79 -7.94
CA PHE A 75 -10.53 -11.31 -6.58
C PHE A 75 -10.70 -12.50 -5.65
N GLN A 76 -9.62 -12.85 -4.94
CA GLN A 76 -9.70 -13.89 -3.92
C GLN A 76 -10.29 -13.33 -2.63
N ARG A 77 -11.10 -14.16 -1.99
CA ARG A 77 -11.63 -13.92 -0.66
C ARG A 77 -10.62 -14.39 0.37
N ARG A 78 -10.10 -13.51 1.23
CA ARG A 78 -9.19 -13.86 2.34
C ARG A 78 -9.80 -13.40 3.68
N GLY A 79 -10.40 -14.35 4.41
CA GLY A 79 -10.99 -14.11 5.72
C GLY A 79 -12.32 -13.34 5.68
N LEU A 80 -12.57 -12.51 6.70
CA LEU A 80 -13.83 -11.76 6.88
C LEU A 80 -13.96 -10.54 5.96
N ARG A 81 -12.89 -10.13 5.27
CA ARG A 81 -12.88 -8.97 4.37
C ARG A 81 -12.30 -9.36 3.02
N ASN A 82 -13.07 -9.14 1.97
CA ASN A 82 -12.80 -9.63 0.63
C ASN A 82 -12.45 -8.52 -0.36
N LEU A 83 -11.80 -8.94 -1.45
CA LEU A 83 -11.49 -8.23 -2.70
C LEU A 83 -10.08 -7.63 -2.82
N GLY A 84 -9.05 -8.33 -2.34
CA GLY A 84 -7.68 -8.06 -2.79
C GLY A 84 -7.50 -8.57 -4.22
N PHE A 85 -7.11 -7.72 -5.17
CA PHE A 85 -6.76 -8.15 -6.53
C PHE A 85 -5.54 -9.07 -6.47
N THR A 86 -5.76 -10.36 -6.72
CA THR A 86 -4.80 -11.43 -6.42
C THR A 86 -4.63 -12.35 -7.60
N LEU A 87 -3.40 -12.84 -7.79
CA LEU A 87 -3.17 -13.93 -8.73
C LEU A 87 -3.82 -15.23 -8.23
N PRO A 88 -4.29 -16.12 -9.14
CA PRO A 88 -4.97 -17.37 -8.78
C PRO A 88 -4.22 -18.29 -7.82
N LYS A 89 -2.90 -18.13 -7.68
CA LYS A 89 -2.04 -18.91 -6.76
C LYS A 89 -1.66 -18.17 -5.47
N GLY A 90 -2.25 -16.99 -5.20
CA GLY A 90 -2.05 -16.23 -3.97
C GLY A 90 -0.63 -15.68 -3.72
N ARG A 91 0.28 -15.81 -4.70
CA ARG A 91 1.70 -15.43 -4.57
C ARG A 91 1.96 -13.92 -4.59
N LEU A 92 1.04 -13.15 -5.18
CA LEU A 92 1.22 -11.73 -5.36
C LEU A 92 -0.16 -11.06 -5.37
N GLU A 93 -0.30 -10.08 -4.47
CA GLU A 93 -1.50 -9.29 -4.26
C GLU A 93 -1.21 -7.81 -4.48
N LEU A 94 -2.23 -7.09 -4.94
CA LEU A 94 -2.16 -5.64 -5.04
C LEU A 94 -2.18 -5.02 -3.64
N VAL A 95 -1.27 -4.10 -3.42
CA VAL A 95 -1.18 -3.35 -2.16
C VAL A 95 -2.33 -2.34 -2.11
N GLU A 96 -3.06 -2.33 -1.00
CA GLU A 96 -4.07 -1.31 -0.71
C GLU A 96 -3.43 -0.18 0.09
N GLY A 97 -3.58 1.06 -0.38
CA GLY A 97 -3.09 2.24 0.34
C GLY A 97 -3.72 2.37 1.72
N PHE A 98 -5.01 2.00 1.85
CA PHE A 98 -5.75 2.04 3.10
C PHE A 98 -5.19 1.11 4.17
N LYS A 99 -4.47 0.03 3.81
CA LYS A 99 -3.81 -0.84 4.82
C LYS A 99 -2.59 -0.17 5.44
N THR A 100 -2.04 0.87 4.81
CA THR A 100 -0.89 1.61 5.35
C THR A 100 -1.26 2.29 6.67
N PRO A 101 -0.52 2.03 7.76
CA PRO A 101 -0.75 2.68 9.04
C PRO A 101 -0.28 4.13 9.00
N ILE A 102 -1.13 5.03 9.49
CA ILE A 102 -0.75 6.44 9.67
C ILE A 102 0.26 6.53 10.81
N ARG A 103 1.39 7.18 10.55
CA ARG A 103 2.47 7.34 11.53
C ARG A 103 2.83 8.80 11.67
N ARG A 104 2.42 9.42 12.77
CA ARG A 104 2.70 10.83 13.05
C ARG A 104 4.18 11.03 13.44
N HIS A 105 4.75 12.15 13.03
CA HIS A 105 6.06 12.58 13.52
C HIS A 105 5.95 12.97 14.99
N VAL A 106 6.85 12.46 15.82
CA VAL A 106 6.94 12.81 17.25
C VAL A 106 8.26 13.54 17.47
N LYS A 107 8.16 14.83 17.83
CA LYS A 107 9.32 15.68 18.15
C LYS A 107 10.17 15.07 19.27
N ILE A 108 11.46 15.34 19.25
CA ILE A 108 12.36 14.97 20.36
C ILE A 108 12.13 16.01 21.48
N LYS A 109 11.99 15.55 22.73
CA LYS A 109 12.05 16.45 23.88
C LYS A 109 13.45 17.06 23.94
N GLY A 110 13.59 18.36 23.72
CA GLY A 110 14.91 19.03 23.62
C GLY A 110 15.77 18.89 24.88
N GLN A 111 15.13 18.73 26.04
CA GLN A 111 15.81 18.55 27.33
C GLN A 111 16.34 17.12 27.57
N ALA A 112 16.03 16.16 26.68
CA ALA A 112 16.40 14.77 26.86
C ALA A 112 17.86 14.54 26.49
N HIS A 113 18.72 14.42 27.49
CA HIS A 113 20.15 14.17 27.32
C HIS A 113 20.53 12.71 27.67
N PRO A 114 21.37 12.03 26.85
CA PRO A 114 21.74 10.62 27.07
C PRO A 114 22.40 10.29 28.41
N SER A 115 23.12 11.25 29.02
CA SER A 115 23.83 11.02 30.28
C SER A 115 22.97 11.20 31.54
N ASN A 116 21.74 11.71 31.41
CA ASN A 116 20.89 11.96 32.57
C ASN A 116 19.94 10.75 32.79
N PRO A 117 20.04 10.06 33.95
CA PRO A 117 19.26 8.85 34.24
C PRO A 117 17.74 9.03 34.09
N LYS A 118 17.22 10.25 34.35
CA LYS A 118 15.79 10.59 34.21
C LYS A 118 15.24 10.35 32.80
N TRP A 119 16.09 10.40 31.77
CA TRP A 119 15.67 10.26 30.36
C TRP A 119 15.91 8.85 29.79
N THR A 120 16.46 7.93 30.58
CA THR A 120 16.82 6.58 30.15
C THR A 120 15.63 5.85 29.51
N ASP A 121 14.48 5.83 30.19
CA ASP A 121 13.28 5.12 29.73
C ASP A 121 12.76 5.71 28.41
N TYR A 122 12.61 7.04 28.35
CA TYR A 122 12.19 7.75 27.14
C TYR A 122 13.12 7.47 25.94
N LEU A 123 14.44 7.44 26.14
CA LEU A 123 15.39 7.14 25.08
C LEU A 123 15.35 5.67 24.66
N ASN A 124 15.12 4.74 25.60
CA ASN A 124 14.97 3.31 25.32
C ASN A 124 13.70 3.00 24.51
N GLU A 125 12.55 3.54 24.91
CA GLU A 125 11.30 3.46 24.13
C GLU A 125 11.44 4.06 22.73
N ARG A 126 12.21 5.15 22.60
CA ARG A 126 12.46 5.75 21.29
C ARG A 126 13.34 4.86 20.41
N LYS A 127 14.34 4.18 21.00
CA LYS A 127 15.18 3.20 20.29
C LYS A 127 14.35 2.02 19.81
N THR A 128 13.45 1.47 20.62
CA THR A 128 12.55 0.37 20.19
C THR A 128 11.65 0.82 19.04
N ARG A 129 11.04 2.01 19.13
CA ARG A 129 10.21 2.57 18.04
C ARG A 129 10.99 2.86 16.75
N SER A 130 12.29 3.16 16.86
CA SER A 130 13.20 3.33 15.71
C SER A 130 13.56 1.98 15.08
N LYS A 131 13.76 0.92 15.87
CA LYS A 131 13.98 -0.44 15.35
C LYS A 131 12.78 -0.94 14.56
N LEU A 132 11.56 -0.77 15.09
CA LEU A 132 10.31 -1.09 14.39
C LEU A 132 10.16 -0.32 13.06
N GLN A 133 10.63 0.93 13.01
CA GLN A 133 10.64 1.67 11.75
C GLN A 133 11.60 1.06 10.74
N ARG A 134 12.83 0.72 11.15
CA ARG A 134 13.82 0.10 10.26
C ARG A 134 13.37 -1.25 9.74
N GLU A 135 12.65 -2.02 10.55
CA GLU A 135 12.05 -3.29 10.13
C GLU A 135 10.95 -3.08 9.09
N TRP A 136 10.07 -2.09 9.31
CA TRP A 136 9.08 -1.68 8.30
C TRP A 136 9.75 -1.16 7.01
N ASP A 137 10.79 -0.34 7.19
CA ASP A 137 11.87 0.02 6.27
C ASP A 137 12.26 -1.11 5.30
N ARG A 138 12.67 -2.21 5.90
CA ARG A 138 13.19 -3.40 5.23
C ARG A 138 12.11 -4.14 4.45
N ILE A 139 10.90 -4.23 4.99
CA ILE A 139 9.80 -5.02 4.38
C ILE A 139 9.11 -4.25 3.25
N TYR A 140 8.88 -2.95 3.45
CA TYR A 140 8.02 -2.14 2.57
C TYR A 140 8.77 -1.06 1.78
N GLY A 141 10.07 -0.90 2.02
CA GLY A 141 10.92 0.10 1.40
C GLY A 141 10.85 1.46 2.09
N PRO A 142 11.93 2.28 2.01
CA PRO A 142 12.01 3.57 2.69
C PRO A 142 10.94 4.55 2.18
N CYS A 143 10.63 5.56 3.01
CA CYS A 143 9.81 6.70 2.60
C CYS A 143 10.61 7.57 1.62
N THR A 144 10.64 7.20 0.35
CA THR A 144 11.27 8.01 -0.71
C THR A 144 10.26 9.00 -1.27
N ALA A 145 10.67 10.27 -1.42
CA ALA A 145 9.96 11.22 -2.25
C ALA A 145 10.12 10.80 -3.73
N TRP A 146 9.01 10.85 -4.48
CA TRP A 146 8.93 10.52 -5.91
C TRP A 146 8.49 11.73 -6.70
#